data_AF-A0A952YH61-F1
#
_entry.id   AF-A0A952YH61-F1
#
_cell.length_a   1.000
_cell.length_b   1.000
_cell.length_c   1.000
_cell.angle_alpha   90.00
_cell.angle_beta   90.00
_cell.angle_gamma   90.00
#
_symmetry.space_group_name_H-M   'P 1'
#
loop_
_entity.id
_entity.type
_entity.pdbx_description
1 polymer ?
#
loop_
_entity_poly.entity_id
_entity_poly.type
_entity_poly.pdbx_seq_one_letter_code
_entity_poly.pdbx_strand_id
1 'polypeptide(L)'
;MVKRSNTASWVDERYAKQLARQAVDTLDADRGNNTAMMTLSTMRKSSLFLREERVRVGPGFKVGTRVWCLDTPVSQARIDRLAPGRRTLEGIKVFAIDYDDKGRVRLGNLKSRPPLANISQHALGRLFERLRTNALDDVVREALIPVSLLAQPMLDAVGEEVEIALLGLGRMPAVVQGACDVVGAPIGAFWQVKTFIALPLT
;
A
#
# COMPACT_ATOMS: atom_id res chain seq x y z
N MET A 1 27.14 4.48 11.64
CA MET A 1 27.57 4.53 10.23
C MET A 1 27.22 3.18 9.60
N VAL A 2 26.06 3.09 8.96
CA VAL A 2 25.58 1.80 8.40
C VAL A 2 26.24 1.60 7.04
N LYS A 3 26.99 0.50 6.88
CA LYS A 3 27.54 0.08 5.58
C LYS A 3 26.37 -0.08 4.60
N ARG A 4 26.28 0.81 3.61
CA ARG A 4 25.46 0.57 2.42
C ARG A 4 26.01 -0.68 1.76
N SER A 5 25.30 -1.80 1.87
CA SER A 5 25.58 -3.00 1.10
C SER A 5 25.39 -2.65 -0.36
N ASN A 6 26.49 -2.33 -1.04
CA ASN A 6 26.52 -1.96 -2.45
C ASN A 6 26.57 -3.22 -3.33
N THR A 7 25.75 -4.22 -3.01
CA THR A 7 25.46 -5.33 -3.93
C THR A 7 24.41 -4.84 -4.90
N ALA A 8 24.86 -4.11 -5.93
CA ALA A 8 24.08 -3.91 -7.14
C ALA A 8 23.92 -5.27 -7.82
N SER A 9 22.94 -6.03 -7.33
CA SER A 9 22.46 -7.23 -7.99
C SER A 9 21.82 -6.74 -9.28
N TRP A 10 22.33 -7.16 -10.44
CA TRP A 10 21.70 -6.81 -11.70
C TRP A 10 20.34 -7.52 -11.74
N VAL A 11 19.27 -6.80 -11.44
CA VAL A 11 17.91 -7.32 -11.48
C VAL A 11 17.36 -7.09 -12.88
N ASP A 12 17.34 -8.14 -13.69
CA ASP A 12 16.70 -8.09 -15.00
C ASP A 12 15.17 -8.09 -14.89
N GLU A 13 14.47 -7.78 -15.98
CA GLU A 13 13.01 -7.68 -16.01
C GLU A 13 12.30 -8.97 -15.55
N ARG A 14 12.84 -10.15 -15.92
CA ARG A 14 12.24 -11.44 -15.55
C ARG A 14 12.38 -11.68 -14.06
N TYR A 15 13.56 -11.41 -13.51
CA TYR A 15 13.83 -11.54 -12.08
C TYR A 15 13.05 -10.50 -11.27
N ALA A 16 12.93 -9.26 -11.75
CA ALA A 16 12.12 -8.22 -11.12
C ALA A 16 10.64 -8.62 -11.01
N LYS A 17 10.09 -9.24 -12.06
CA LYS A 17 8.73 -9.80 -12.07
C LYS A 17 8.57 -10.93 -11.05
N GLN A 18 9.59 -11.78 -10.87
CA GLN A 18 9.58 -12.82 -9.85
C GLN A 18 9.61 -12.24 -8.44
N LEU A 19 10.49 -11.26 -8.19
CA LEU A 19 10.57 -10.54 -6.91
C LEU A 19 9.24 -9.84 -6.57
N ALA A 20 8.58 -9.23 -7.56
CA ALA A 20 7.27 -8.62 -7.37
C ALA A 20 6.20 -9.62 -6.94
N ARG A 21 6.18 -10.82 -7.52
CA ARG A 21 5.27 -11.90 -7.12
C ARG A 21 5.59 -12.38 -5.70
N GLN A 22 6.85 -12.69 -5.43
CA GLN A 22 7.31 -13.12 -4.11
C GLN A 22 6.96 -12.11 -3.00
N ALA A 23 7.09 -10.82 -3.27
CA ALA A 23 6.71 -9.76 -2.34
C ALA A 23 5.21 -9.79 -2.01
N VAL A 24 4.35 -9.96 -3.02
CA VAL A 24 2.90 -10.09 -2.81
C VAL A 24 2.58 -11.36 -2.02
N ASP A 25 3.16 -12.50 -2.40
CA ASP A 25 2.92 -13.79 -1.75
C ASP A 25 3.37 -13.78 -0.28
N THR A 26 4.51 -13.14 0.01
CA THR A 26 5.04 -13.01 1.38
C THR A 26 4.09 -12.22 2.28
N LEU A 27 3.60 -11.07 1.79
CA LEU A 27 2.67 -10.23 2.54
C LEU A 27 1.29 -10.90 2.71
N ASP A 28 0.85 -11.69 1.73
CA ASP A 28 -0.39 -12.46 1.83
C ASP A 28 -0.31 -13.61 2.84
N ALA A 29 0.86 -14.26 2.95
CA ALA A 29 1.11 -15.25 4.00
C ALA A 29 1.09 -14.61 5.40
N ASP A 30 1.71 -13.44 5.57
CA ASP A 30 1.74 -12.70 6.83
C ASP A 30 0.33 -12.24 7.27
N ARG A 31 -0.55 -11.91 6.31
CA ARG A 31 -1.96 -11.59 6.57
C ARG A 31 -2.72 -12.73 7.24
N GLY A 32 -2.42 -13.98 6.88
CA GLY A 32 -3.01 -15.17 7.51
C GLY A 32 -2.81 -15.18 9.04
N ASN A 33 -1.77 -14.50 9.52
CA ASN A 33 -1.40 -14.37 10.92
C ASN A 33 -1.69 -12.95 11.45
N ASN A 34 -2.95 -12.52 11.32
CA ASN A 34 -3.44 -11.13 11.49
C ASN A 34 -3.31 -10.53 12.92
N THR A 35 -2.51 -11.13 13.79
CA THR A 35 -2.17 -10.66 15.14
C THR A 35 -1.35 -9.37 15.11
N ALA A 36 -0.52 -9.17 14.08
CA ALA A 36 0.32 -7.98 13.94
C ALA A 36 -0.49 -6.68 13.93
N MET A 37 -1.66 -6.68 13.26
CA MET A 37 -2.51 -5.50 13.14
C MET A 37 -3.23 -5.13 14.45
N MET A 38 -3.48 -6.09 15.37
CA MET A 38 -4.43 -5.92 16.49
C MET A 38 -4.00 -4.92 17.56
N THR A 39 -2.70 -4.73 17.77
CA THR A 39 -2.17 -3.75 18.73
C THR A 39 -1.14 -2.84 18.08
N LEU A 40 -1.03 -1.60 18.55
CA LEU A 40 -0.05 -0.66 18.05
C LEU A 40 1.39 -1.16 18.29
N SER A 41 1.62 -1.82 19.42
CA SER A 41 2.94 -2.35 19.80
C SER A 41 3.43 -3.47 18.88
N THR A 42 2.52 -4.34 18.42
CA THR A 42 2.83 -5.41 17.47
C THR A 42 2.98 -4.84 16.06
N MET A 43 2.14 -3.88 15.69
CA MET A 43 2.21 -3.24 14.38
C MET A 43 3.55 -2.52 14.18
N ARG A 44 4.04 -1.76 15.16
CA ARG A 44 5.36 -1.08 15.09
C ARG A 44 6.56 -2.01 14.91
N LYS A 45 6.40 -3.30 15.22
CA LYS A 45 7.44 -4.34 15.05
C LYS A 45 7.27 -5.13 13.76
N SER A 46 6.17 -4.94 13.04
CA SER A 46 5.83 -5.66 11.83
C SER A 46 6.52 -5.07 10.61
N SER A 47 6.89 -5.94 9.66
CA SER A 47 7.31 -5.58 8.29
C SER A 47 6.25 -4.78 7.52
N LEU A 48 4.99 -4.81 7.99
CA LEU A 48 3.88 -4.07 7.39
C LEU A 48 3.90 -2.57 7.73
N PHE A 49 4.63 -2.14 8.77
CA PHE A 49 4.62 -0.76 9.23
C PHE A 49 5.35 0.19 8.27
N LEU A 50 4.72 1.32 7.95
CA LEU A 50 5.32 2.37 7.11
C LEU A 50 5.60 3.65 7.91
N ARG A 51 4.56 4.23 8.49
CA ARG A 51 4.64 5.47 9.28
C ARG A 51 3.51 5.56 10.27
N GLU A 52 3.62 6.49 11.22
CA GLU A 52 2.53 6.84 12.13
C GLU A 52 2.40 8.35 12.28
N GLU A 53 1.19 8.79 12.63
CA GLU A 53 0.92 10.18 13.01
C GLU A 53 -0.09 10.22 14.16
N ARG A 54 0.02 11.26 15.01
CA ARG A 54 -0.97 11.53 16.04
C ARG A 54 -2.16 12.23 15.43
N VAL A 55 -3.33 11.62 15.60
CA VAL A 55 -4.60 12.15 15.08
C VAL A 55 -5.66 12.10 16.14
N ARG A 56 -6.70 12.92 15.98
CA ARG A 56 -7.92 12.77 16.76
C ARG A 56 -8.70 11.60 16.19
N VAL A 57 -8.88 10.56 17.00
CA VAL A 57 -9.53 9.31 16.58
C VAL A 57 -10.75 9.06 17.45
N GLY A 58 -11.93 9.16 16.87
CA GLY A 58 -13.19 8.75 17.50
C GLY A 58 -13.98 9.85 18.22
N PRO A 59 -15.10 9.48 18.86
CA PRO A 59 -16.01 10.42 19.52
C PRO A 59 -15.31 11.14 20.68
N GLY A 60 -15.47 12.46 20.78
CA GLY A 60 -14.90 13.26 21.86
C GLY A 60 -13.43 13.67 21.69
N PHE A 61 -12.89 13.65 20.47
CA PHE A 61 -11.55 14.18 20.13
C PHE A 61 -10.37 13.57 20.89
N LYS A 62 -10.50 12.34 21.40
CA LYS A 62 -9.38 11.64 22.03
C LYS A 62 -8.23 11.48 21.03
N VAL A 63 -7.02 11.81 21.49
CA VAL A 63 -5.81 11.68 20.68
C VAL A 63 -5.47 10.18 20.57
N GLY A 64 -5.54 9.66 19.36
CA GLY A 64 -5.11 8.30 19.01
C GLY A 64 -3.91 8.34 18.07
N THR A 65 -3.62 7.18 17.48
CA THR A 65 -2.51 7.03 16.53
C THR A 65 -3.03 6.45 15.23
N ARG A 66 -2.75 7.11 14.10
CA ARG A 66 -2.97 6.51 12.79
C ARG A 66 -1.66 5.95 12.29
N VAL A 67 -1.71 4.71 11.82
CA VAL A 67 -0.57 4.00 11.25
C VAL A 67 -0.86 3.72 9.79
N TRP A 68 0.12 3.97 8.92
CA TRP A 68 0.09 3.49 7.55
C TRP A 68 0.82 2.17 7.48
N CYS A 69 0.21 1.22 6.80
CA CYS A 69 0.76 -0.11 6.67
C CYS A 69 0.48 -0.72 5.30
N LEU A 70 1.21 -1.79 5.01
CA LEU A 70 1.01 -2.63 3.84
C LEU A 70 -0.05 -3.70 4.12
N ASP A 71 -0.83 -4.02 3.09
CA ASP A 71 -1.75 -5.17 3.07
C ASP A 71 -1.95 -5.61 1.61
N THR A 72 -2.35 -6.85 1.39
CA THR A 72 -2.76 -7.44 0.10
C THR A 72 -4.26 -7.73 0.17
N PRO A 73 -5.15 -6.85 -0.33
CA PRO A 73 -6.53 -6.87 0.16
C PRO A 73 -7.44 -7.74 -0.63
N VAL A 74 -8.25 -8.47 0.16
CA VAL A 74 -9.54 -9.10 -0.16
C VAL A 74 -9.43 -10.16 -1.25
N SER A 75 -9.71 -11.42 -0.89
CA SER A 75 -9.70 -12.52 -1.84
C SER A 75 -10.52 -12.18 -3.10
N GLN A 76 -9.99 -12.53 -4.26
CA GLN A 76 -10.65 -12.41 -5.57
C GLN A 76 -12.11 -12.94 -5.50
N ALA A 77 -12.33 -14.03 -4.76
CA ALA A 77 -13.65 -14.62 -4.49
C ALA A 77 -14.66 -13.66 -3.82
N ARG A 78 -14.22 -12.70 -3.01
CA ARG A 78 -15.11 -11.70 -2.38
C ARG A 78 -15.36 -10.52 -3.30
N ILE A 79 -14.44 -10.17 -4.21
CA ILE A 79 -14.66 -9.13 -5.22
C ILE A 79 -15.59 -9.66 -6.33
N ASP A 80 -15.37 -10.89 -6.81
CA ASP A 80 -16.19 -11.49 -7.87
C ASP A 80 -17.68 -11.59 -7.48
N ARG A 81 -17.97 -11.78 -6.19
CA ARG A 81 -19.34 -11.80 -5.66
C ARG A 81 -20.00 -10.42 -5.62
N LEU A 82 -19.22 -9.35 -5.56
CA LEU A 82 -19.69 -7.98 -5.28
C LEU A 82 -19.61 -7.05 -6.50
N ALA A 83 -18.64 -7.28 -7.37
CA ALA A 83 -18.44 -6.57 -8.63
C ALA A 83 -17.93 -7.56 -9.70
N PRO A 84 -18.83 -8.40 -10.25
CA PRO A 84 -18.49 -9.45 -11.21
C PRO A 84 -17.70 -8.88 -12.40
N GLY A 85 -16.56 -9.50 -12.72
CA GLY A 85 -15.67 -9.06 -13.80
C GLY A 85 -14.59 -8.06 -13.38
N ARG A 86 -14.58 -7.55 -12.14
CA ARG A 86 -13.46 -6.78 -11.60
C ARG A 86 -12.43 -7.71 -10.97
N ARG A 87 -11.24 -7.80 -11.57
CA ARG A 87 -10.10 -8.50 -10.97
C ARG A 87 -9.56 -7.70 -9.78
N THR A 88 -9.20 -8.36 -8.66
CA THR A 88 -8.21 -7.81 -7.75
C THR A 88 -6.99 -7.50 -8.60
N LEU A 89 -6.62 -6.23 -8.67
CA LEU A 89 -5.35 -5.85 -9.22
C LEU A 89 -4.29 -6.39 -8.26
N GLU A 90 -3.64 -7.48 -8.67
CA GLU A 90 -2.52 -8.08 -7.97
C GLU A 90 -1.51 -6.98 -7.62
N GLY A 91 -1.21 -6.82 -6.34
CA GLY A 91 -0.42 -5.69 -5.86
C GLY A 91 -0.42 -5.54 -4.35
N ILE A 92 0.46 -4.66 -3.89
CA ILE A 92 0.55 -4.27 -2.49
C ILE A 92 -0.26 -2.99 -2.31
N LYS A 93 -1.09 -2.95 -1.28
CA LYS A 93 -1.91 -1.79 -0.95
C LYS A 93 -1.40 -1.10 0.30
N VAL A 94 -1.50 0.23 0.29
CA VAL A 94 -1.16 1.09 1.42
C VAL A 94 -2.46 1.51 2.09
N PHE A 95 -2.61 1.21 3.37
CA PHE A 95 -3.80 1.57 4.17
C PHE A 95 -3.43 2.36 5.40
N ALA A 96 -4.44 3.01 5.98
CA ALA A 96 -4.34 3.62 7.28
C ALA A 96 -5.25 2.91 8.29
N ILE A 97 -4.67 2.50 9.43
CA ILE A 97 -5.39 1.95 10.58
C ILE A 97 -5.33 2.96 11.71
N ASP A 98 -6.48 3.23 12.34
CA ASP A 98 -6.51 4.07 13.54
C ASP A 98 -6.56 3.19 14.80
N TYR A 99 -5.65 3.49 15.72
CA TYR A 99 -5.56 2.96 17.06
C TYR A 99 -6.08 3.98 18.07
N ASP A 100 -6.77 3.50 19.10
CA ASP A 100 -7.18 4.34 20.23
C ASP A 100 -6.00 4.73 21.14
N ASP A 101 -6.29 5.49 22.19
CA ASP A 101 -5.33 5.92 23.21
C ASP A 101 -4.68 4.76 23.98
N LYS A 102 -5.29 3.58 23.96
CA LYS A 102 -4.79 2.34 24.56
C LYS A 102 -4.04 1.45 23.56
N GLY A 103 -3.85 1.93 22.32
CA GLY A 103 -3.15 1.19 21.27
C GLY A 103 -3.93 -0.01 20.72
N ARG A 104 -5.26 -0.01 20.85
CA ARG A 104 -6.14 -1.06 20.29
C ARG A 104 -6.71 -0.60 18.95
N VAL A 105 -6.82 -1.53 18.00
CA VAL A 105 -7.47 -1.25 16.72
C VAL A 105 -8.93 -0.95 16.91
N ARG A 106 -9.40 0.12 16.26
CA ARG A 106 -10.84 0.35 16.09
C ARG A 106 -11.34 -0.50 14.93
N LEU A 107 -11.81 -1.72 15.22
CA LEU A 107 -12.24 -2.74 14.25
C LEU A 107 -13.25 -2.23 13.21
N GLY A 108 -14.07 -1.24 13.56
CA GLY A 108 -14.99 -0.57 12.62
C GLY A 108 -14.30 0.11 11.43
N ASN A 109 -13.01 0.45 11.53
CA ASN A 109 -12.21 1.09 10.47
C ASN A 109 -11.59 0.10 9.48
N LEU A 110 -11.44 -1.19 9.86
CA LEU A 110 -10.79 -2.19 8.99
C LEU A 110 -11.70 -2.68 7.85
N LYS A 111 -13.01 -2.59 8.01
CA LYS A 111 -13.98 -3.15 7.06
C LYS A 111 -14.50 -2.13 6.03
N SER A 112 -14.24 -0.84 6.22
CA SER A 112 -14.97 0.26 5.55
C SER A 112 -14.08 1.34 4.93
N ARG A 113 -12.75 1.27 5.07
CA ARG A 113 -11.86 2.28 4.49
C ARG A 113 -11.25 1.80 3.17
N PRO A 114 -11.34 2.59 2.09
CA PRO A 114 -10.57 2.30 0.88
C PRO A 114 -9.06 2.37 1.21
N PRO A 115 -8.22 1.63 0.48
CA PRO A 115 -6.78 1.87 0.51
C PRO A 115 -6.49 3.32 0.16
N LEU A 116 -5.34 3.83 0.61
CA LEU A 116 -4.81 5.07 0.04
C LEU A 116 -4.36 4.83 -1.40
N ALA A 117 -3.61 3.74 -1.59
CA ALA A 117 -3.07 3.38 -2.89
C ALA A 117 -2.98 1.86 -3.06
N ASN A 118 -3.02 1.42 -4.33
CA ASN A 118 -2.67 0.07 -4.77
C ASN A 118 -1.50 0.15 -5.75
N ILE A 119 -0.42 -0.55 -5.44
CA ILE A 119 0.77 -0.62 -6.27
C ILE A 119 0.72 -1.97 -6.96
N SER A 120 0.40 -1.95 -8.25
CA SER A 120 0.29 -3.18 -9.05
C SER A 120 1.59 -3.98 -9.04
N GLN A 121 1.51 -5.31 -9.19
CA GLN A 121 2.69 -6.17 -9.34
C GLN A 121 3.61 -5.69 -10.48
N HIS A 122 3.04 -5.17 -11.57
CA HIS A 122 3.83 -4.58 -12.65
C HIS A 122 4.65 -3.38 -12.17
N ALA A 123 3.99 -2.42 -11.51
CA ALA A 123 4.67 -1.27 -10.92
C ALA A 123 5.74 -1.69 -9.89
N LEU A 124 5.45 -2.73 -9.11
CA LEU A 124 6.37 -3.31 -8.13
C LEU A 124 7.61 -3.92 -8.79
N GLY A 125 7.45 -4.66 -9.89
CA GLY A 125 8.56 -5.19 -10.67
C GLY A 125 9.44 -4.07 -11.23
N ARG A 126 8.84 -2.99 -11.74
CA ARG A 126 9.60 -1.80 -12.19
C ARG A 126 10.37 -1.14 -11.05
N LEU A 127 9.86 -1.17 -9.82
CA LEU A 127 10.59 -0.69 -8.64
C LEU A 127 11.81 -1.54 -8.32
N PHE A 128 11.70 -2.87 -8.29
CA PHE A 128 12.83 -3.78 -8.05
C PHE A 128 13.93 -3.60 -9.10
N GLU A 129 13.55 -3.54 -10.38
CA GLU A 129 14.46 -3.29 -11.50
C GLU A 129 15.17 -1.94 -11.35
N ARG A 130 14.41 -0.87 -11.04
CA ARG A 130 14.95 0.49 -10.93
C ARG A 130 15.86 0.68 -9.73
N LEU A 131 15.44 0.19 -8.57
CA LEU A 131 16.23 0.26 -7.34
C LEU A 131 17.41 -0.72 -7.36
N ARG A 132 17.44 -1.63 -8.36
CA ARG A 132 18.46 -2.68 -8.52
C ARG A 132 18.65 -3.47 -7.23
N THR A 133 17.54 -3.78 -6.58
CA THR A 133 17.49 -4.46 -5.29
C THR A 133 16.63 -5.70 -5.41
N ASN A 134 16.98 -6.71 -4.63
CA ASN A 134 16.15 -7.90 -4.38
C ASN A 134 15.54 -7.87 -2.97
N ALA A 135 15.81 -6.83 -2.19
CA ALA A 135 15.28 -6.66 -0.85
C ALA A 135 13.97 -5.88 -0.87
N LEU A 136 12.89 -6.49 -0.38
CA LEU A 136 11.61 -5.81 -0.20
C LEU A 136 11.75 -4.58 0.70
N ASP A 137 12.57 -4.64 1.74
CA ASP A 137 12.80 -3.54 2.68
C ASP A 137 13.31 -2.26 1.99
N ASP A 138 14.15 -2.39 0.97
CA ASP A 138 14.62 -1.23 0.19
C ASP A 138 13.47 -0.64 -0.63
N VAL A 139 12.62 -1.48 -1.25
CA VAL A 139 11.42 -1.01 -1.96
C VAL A 139 10.45 -0.33 -1.00
N VAL A 140 10.25 -0.89 0.20
CA VAL A 140 9.40 -0.30 1.23
C VAL A 140 9.92 1.08 1.61
N ARG A 141 11.21 1.18 1.95
CA ARG A 141 11.84 2.42 2.41
C ARG A 141 11.86 3.50 1.32
N GLU A 142 12.34 3.15 0.14
CA GLU A 142 12.59 4.12 -0.93
C GLU A 142 11.31 4.45 -1.71
N ALA A 143 10.32 3.54 -1.78
CA ALA A 143 9.14 3.71 -2.62
C ALA A 143 7.80 3.74 -1.88
N LEU A 144 7.52 2.75 -1.02
CA LEU A 144 6.18 2.60 -0.45
C LEU A 144 5.92 3.55 0.74
N ILE A 145 6.93 3.90 1.53
CA ILE A 145 6.81 4.94 2.56
C ILE A 145 6.41 6.29 1.94
N PRO A 146 7.08 6.81 0.88
CA PRO A 146 6.62 8.02 0.20
C PRO A 146 5.17 7.98 -0.29
N VAL A 147 4.68 6.84 -0.79
CA VAL A 147 3.27 6.67 -1.21
C VAL A 147 2.30 6.92 -0.05
N SER A 148 2.69 6.61 1.18
CA SER A 148 1.85 6.85 2.37
C SER A 148 1.58 8.33 2.66
N LEU A 149 2.27 9.26 1.99
CA LEU A 149 2.11 10.72 2.11
C LEU A 149 1.09 11.30 1.13
N LEU A 150 0.57 10.49 0.21
CA LEU A 150 -0.42 10.95 -0.75
C LEU A 150 -1.72 11.39 -0.07
N ALA A 151 -2.37 12.38 -0.67
CA ALA A 151 -3.73 12.73 -0.34
C ALA A 151 -4.69 11.64 -0.83
N GLN A 152 -5.79 11.40 -0.09
CA GLN A 152 -6.85 10.54 -0.59
C GLN A 152 -7.56 11.18 -1.79
N PRO A 153 -7.82 10.42 -2.87
CA PRO A 153 -8.65 10.92 -3.95
C PRO A 153 -10.12 10.97 -3.55
N MET A 154 -10.87 11.83 -4.22
CA MET A 154 -12.32 11.95 -4.04
C MET A 154 -13.08 10.95 -4.94
N LEU A 155 -14.33 10.67 -4.59
CA LEU A 155 -15.14 9.66 -5.28
C LEU A 155 -15.57 10.09 -6.69
N ASP A 156 -15.75 11.39 -6.91
CA ASP A 156 -16.06 11.99 -8.21
C ASP A 156 -14.91 11.89 -9.22
N ALA A 157 -13.67 11.79 -8.75
CA ALA A 157 -12.48 11.61 -9.58
C ALA A 157 -12.29 10.18 -10.11
N VAL A 158 -13.19 9.23 -9.78
CA VAL A 158 -13.03 7.82 -10.21
C VAL A 158 -12.98 7.69 -11.73
N GLY A 159 -11.95 6.99 -12.22
CA GLY A 159 -11.68 6.83 -13.65
C GLY A 159 -10.69 7.85 -14.21
N GLU A 160 -10.39 8.92 -13.50
CA GLU A 160 -9.39 9.91 -13.92
C GLU A 160 -7.98 9.31 -13.93
N GLU A 161 -7.23 9.59 -15.00
CA GLU A 161 -5.81 9.27 -15.12
C GLU A 161 -4.97 10.52 -14.85
N VAL A 162 -4.01 10.41 -13.93
CA VAL A 162 -3.18 11.54 -13.50
C VAL A 162 -1.73 11.10 -13.29
N GLU A 163 -0.82 12.06 -13.29
CA GLU A 163 0.56 11.85 -12.83
C GLU A 163 0.70 12.29 -11.37
N ILE A 164 1.13 11.36 -10.52
CA ILE A 164 1.45 11.63 -9.11
C ILE A 164 2.95 11.87 -8.99
N ALA A 165 3.34 12.99 -8.36
CA ALA A 165 4.74 13.26 -8.06
C ALA A 165 5.10 12.75 -6.65
N LEU A 166 6.06 11.84 -6.56
CA LEU A 166 6.67 11.41 -5.31
C LEU A 166 8.10 11.92 -5.21
N LEU A 167 8.43 12.53 -4.08
CA LEU A 167 9.76 13.02 -3.79
C LEU A 167 10.79 11.88 -3.87
N GLY A 168 11.87 12.07 -4.63
CA GLY A 168 12.94 11.07 -4.82
C GLY A 168 12.63 9.96 -5.83
N LEU A 169 11.37 9.79 -6.25
CA LEU A 169 10.96 8.73 -7.19
C LEU A 169 10.46 9.27 -8.53
N GLY A 170 9.98 10.51 -8.54
CA GLY A 170 9.52 11.21 -9.73
C GLY A 170 8.02 11.09 -9.95
N ARG A 171 7.62 11.22 -11.22
CA ARG A 171 6.22 11.17 -11.62
C ARG A 171 5.81 9.75 -11.99
N MET A 172 4.61 9.36 -11.62
CA MET A 172 4.04 8.06 -11.97
C MET A 172 2.58 8.17 -12.40
N PRO A 173 2.19 7.43 -13.44
CA PRO A 173 0.81 7.35 -13.88
C PRO A 173 0.01 6.54 -12.87
N ALA A 174 -1.08 7.15 -12.42
CA ALA A 174 -2.07 6.54 -11.58
C ALA A 174 -3.45 6.75 -12.18
N VAL A 175 -4.36 5.82 -11.88
CA VAL A 175 -5.78 6.00 -12.13
C VAL A 175 -6.52 5.98 -10.81
N VAL A 176 -7.54 6.82 -10.67
CA VAL A 176 -8.42 6.75 -9.50
C VAL A 176 -9.35 5.55 -9.64
N GLN A 177 -9.32 4.64 -8.67
CA GLN A 177 -10.21 3.49 -8.59
C GLN A 177 -11.23 3.67 -7.48
N GLY A 178 -12.45 3.19 -7.71
CA GLY A 178 -13.50 3.12 -6.70
C GLY A 178 -13.41 1.84 -5.86
N ALA A 179 -13.67 1.96 -4.56
CA ALA A 179 -13.87 0.84 -3.65
C ALA A 179 -15.34 0.74 -3.20
N CYS A 180 -15.85 -0.49 -3.09
CA CYS A 180 -17.22 -0.76 -2.65
C CYS A 180 -17.23 -1.62 -1.37
N ASP A 181 -18.31 -1.53 -0.60
CA ASP A 181 -18.58 -2.44 0.53
C ASP A 181 -19.16 -3.79 0.07
N VAL A 182 -19.65 -4.58 1.05
CA VAL A 182 -20.26 -5.91 0.84
C VAL A 182 -21.65 -5.85 0.21
N VAL A 183 -22.24 -4.67 0.09
CA VAL A 183 -23.58 -4.45 -0.50
C VAL A 183 -23.46 -3.75 -1.85
N GLY A 184 -22.24 -3.42 -2.28
CA GLY A 184 -21.95 -2.72 -3.53
C GLY A 184 -22.02 -1.19 -3.41
N ALA A 185 -22.24 -0.65 -2.21
CA ALA A 185 -22.24 0.79 -1.99
C ALA A 185 -20.80 1.34 -2.08
N PRO A 186 -20.57 2.46 -2.79
CA PRO A 186 -19.26 3.10 -2.83
C PRO A 186 -18.85 3.55 -1.42
N ILE A 187 -17.68 3.13 -0.97
CA ILE A 187 -17.11 3.54 0.32
C ILE A 187 -15.96 4.53 0.19
N GLY A 188 -15.45 4.73 -1.03
CA GLY A 188 -14.49 5.78 -1.36
C GLY A 188 -13.64 5.46 -2.59
N ALA A 189 -12.62 6.28 -2.81
CA ALA A 189 -11.70 6.16 -3.93
C ALA A 189 -10.25 5.96 -3.46
N PHE A 190 -9.40 5.42 -4.34
CA PHE A 190 -7.98 5.21 -4.08
C PHE A 190 -7.13 5.32 -5.35
N TRP A 191 -5.83 5.56 -5.17
CA TRP A 191 -4.89 5.60 -6.29
C TRP A 191 -4.47 4.20 -6.72
N GLN A 192 -4.68 3.83 -7.98
CA GLN A 192 -4.02 2.67 -8.56
C GLN A 192 -2.78 3.10 -9.33
N VAL A 193 -1.61 2.78 -8.80
CA VAL A 193 -0.32 3.02 -9.44
C VAL A 193 -0.05 1.90 -10.45
N LYS A 194 -0.08 2.26 -11.74
CA LYS A 194 0.06 1.31 -12.86
C LYS A 194 1.51 1.04 -13.21
N THR A 195 2.35 2.07 -13.21
CA THR A 195 3.80 1.96 -13.48
C THR A 195 4.55 3.13 -12.85
N PHE A 196 5.88 3.05 -12.78
CA PHE A 196 6.74 4.16 -12.39
C PHE A 196 7.49 4.64 -13.64
N ILE A 197 7.32 5.91 -14.03
CA ILE A 197 8.02 6.46 -15.19
C ILE A 197 9.47 6.78 -14.79
N ALA A 198 10.39 6.59 -15.73
CA ALA A 198 11.79 6.98 -15.55
C ALA A 198 11.85 8.49 -15.24
N LEU A 199 12.50 8.87 -14.14
CA LEU A 199 13.03 10.23 -14.10
C LEU A 199 14.19 10.28 -15.11
N PRO A 200 14.36 11.41 -15.82
CA PRO A 200 15.65 11.65 -16.46
C PRO A 200 16.69 11.52 -15.36
N LEU A 201 17.63 10.60 -15.57
CA LEU A 201 18.80 10.47 -14.69
C LEU A 201 19.48 11.84 -14.70
N THR A 202 19.43 12.52 -13.57
CA THR A 202 20.28 13.68 -13.29
C THR A 202 21.50 13.19 -12.55
#